data_AF-A0A949EY51-F1
#
_entry.id   AF-A0A949EY51-F1
#
_cell.length_a   1.000
_cell.length_b   1.000
_cell.length_c   1.000
_cell.angle_alpha   90.00
_cell.angle_beta   90.00
_cell.angle_gamma   90.00
#
_symmetry.space_group_name_H-M   'P 1'
#
loop_
_entity.id
_entity.type
_entity.pdbx_description
1 polymer ?
#
loop_
_entity_poly.entity_id
_entity_poly.type
_entity_poly.pdbx_seq_one_letter_code
_entity_poly.pdbx_strand_id
1 'polypeptide(L)' 'MEKKQDYFRVPITMPSNMVSFLENLGIECKKSGGHKVANTEIVRALIKLLMDLDVDLSGIKSEEELESRLKDAARRYK' A
#
# COMPACT_ATOMS: atom_id res chain seq x y z
N MET A 1 18.65 -10.40 2.58
CA MET A 1 17.20 -10.67 2.52
C MET A 1 16.72 -10.98 3.92
N GLU A 2 15.68 -10.32 4.41
CA GLU A 2 15.01 -10.67 5.67
C GLU A 2 14.51 -12.12 5.60
N LYS A 3 14.67 -12.88 6.68
CA LYS A 3 14.20 -14.26 6.73
C LYS A 3 12.69 -14.24 7.00
N LYS A 4 11.96 -15.28 6.55
CA LYS A 4 10.50 -15.39 6.80
C LYS A 4 10.12 -15.29 8.28
N GLN A 5 11.02 -15.70 9.18
CA GLN A 5 10.86 -15.61 10.64
C GLN A 5 10.88 -14.17 11.18
N ASP A 6 11.39 -13.21 10.41
CA ASP A 6 11.51 -11.81 10.84
C ASP A 6 10.25 -10.99 10.49
N TYR A 7 9.25 -11.60 9.84
CA TYR A 7 8.00 -10.94 9.45
C TYR A 7 6.96 -11.00 10.57
N PHE A 8 6.43 -9.83 10.91
CA PHE A 8 5.28 -9.70 11.80
C PHE A 8 3.95 -9.80 11.02
N ARG A 9 2.96 -10.48 11.60
CA ARG A 9 1.60 -10.52 11.04
C ARG A 9 0.83 -9.28 11.50
N VAL A 10 0.34 -8.51 10.53
CA VAL A 10 -0.56 -7.38 10.78
C VAL A 10 -1.95 -7.77 10.26
N PRO A 11 -2.93 -8.03 11.14
CA PRO A 11 -4.31 -8.24 10.72
C PRO A 11 -4.90 -6.91 10.24
N ILE A 12 -5.45 -6.88 9.02
CA ILE A 12 -6.07 -5.69 8.43
C ILE A 12 -7.53 -6.01 8.16
N THR A 13 -8.43 -5.19 8.69
CA THR A 13 -9.86 -5.23 8.38
C THR A 13 -10.12 -4.21 7.27
N MET A 14 -10.68 -4.69 6.16
CA MET A 14 -11.03 -3.84 5.02
C MET A 14 -12.36 -4.31 4.41
N PRO A 15 -13.14 -3.42 3.79
CA PRO A 15 -14.37 -3.83 3.12
C PRO A 15 -14.07 -4.69 1.88
N SER A 16 -15.06 -5.48 1.45
CA SER A 16 -14.89 -6.46 0.37
C SER A 16 -14.40 -5.86 -0.94
N ASN A 17 -14.82 -4.64 -1.28
CA ASN A 17 -14.37 -3.94 -2.49
C ASN A 17 -12.85 -3.65 -2.49
N MET A 18 -12.26 -3.34 -1.33
CA MET A 18 -10.82 -3.12 -1.20
C MET A 18 -10.02 -4.43 -1.33
N VAL A 19 -10.53 -5.53 -0.77
CA VAL A 19 -9.91 -6.87 -0.95
C VAL A 19 -9.90 -7.23 -2.43
N SER A 20 -11.05 -7.11 -3.10
CA SER A 20 -11.19 -7.39 -4.53
C SER A 20 -10.27 -6.51 -5.38
N PHE A 21 -10.08 -5.24 -5.00
CA PHE A 21 -9.15 -4.36 -5.68
C PHE A 21 -7.71 -4.87 -5.58
N LEU A 22 -7.23 -5.27 -4.40
CA LEU A 22 -5.87 -5.81 -4.23
C LEU A 22 -5.66 -7.09 -5.05
N GLU A 23 -6.64 -7.99 -5.06
CA GLU A 23 -6.56 -9.23 -5.83
C GLU A 23 -6.49 -8.97 -7.34
N ASN A 24 -7.34 -8.07 -7.83
CA ASN A 24 -7.37 -7.69 -9.23
C ASN A 24 -6.08 -6.98 -9.64
N LEU A 25 -5.54 -6.08 -8.81
CA LEU A 25 -4.28 -5.41 -9.07
C LEU A 25 -3.14 -6.41 -9.30
N GLY A 26 -3.02 -7.42 -8.43
CA GLY A 26 -2.02 -8.47 -8.59
C GLY A 26 -2.24 -9.34 -9.84
N ILE A 27 -3.50 -9.59 -10.22
CA ILE A 27 -3.84 -10.30 -11.46
C ILE A 27 -3.48 -9.47 -12.70
N GLU A 28 -3.76 -8.17 -12.70
CA GLU A 28 -3.44 -7.27 -13.80
C GLU A 28 -1.92 -7.18 -14.03
N CYS A 29 -1.10 -7.18 -12.97
CA CYS A 29 0.36 -7.30 -13.11
C CYS A 29 0.79 -8.57 -13.88
N LYS A 30 0.06 -9.68 -13.72
CA LYS A 30 0.33 -10.91 -14.49
C LYS A 30 -0.13 -10.77 -15.94
N LYS A 31 -1.33 -10.24 -16.14
CA LYS A 31 -1.91 -10.08 -17.49
C LYS A 31 -1.08 -9.13 -18.37
N SER A 32 -0.43 -8.14 -17.78
CA SER A 32 0.45 -7.20 -18.48
C SER A 32 1.85 -7.75 -18.80
N GLY A 33 2.09 -9.06 -18.58
CA GLY A 33 3.34 -9.74 -18.90
C GLY A 33 4.30 -9.91 -17.71
N GLY A 34 3.92 -9.46 -16.52
CA GLY A 34 4.63 -9.74 -15.27
C GLY A 34 4.18 -11.04 -14.60
N HIS A 35 4.47 -11.14 -13.31
CA HIS A 35 3.97 -12.19 -12.43
C HIS A 35 2.78 -11.71 -11.58
N LYS A 36 1.98 -12.66 -11.08
CA LYS A 36 0.93 -12.33 -10.10
C LYS A 36 1.58 -11.88 -8.80
N VAL A 37 1.37 -10.63 -8.41
CA VAL A 37 1.85 -10.07 -7.14
C VAL A 37 0.88 -10.45 -6.02
N ALA A 38 1.39 -10.95 -4.90
CA ALA A 38 0.53 -11.29 -3.76
C ALA A 38 0.04 -10.04 -3.03
N ASN A 39 -1.16 -10.08 -2.43
CA ASN A 39 -1.71 -8.94 -1.68
C ASN A 39 -0.75 -8.45 -0.59
N THR A 40 -0.02 -9.36 0.07
CA THR A 40 0.97 -9.02 1.09
C THR A 40 2.18 -8.28 0.53
N GLU A 41 2.56 -8.54 -0.71
CA GLU A 41 3.63 -7.83 -1.41
C GLU A 41 3.15 -6.45 -1.87
N ILE A 42 1.91 -6.34 -2.37
CA ILE A 42 1.29 -5.05 -2.72
C ILE A 42 1.23 -4.14 -1.50
N VAL A 43 0.66 -4.61 -0.37
CA VAL A 43 0.59 -3.82 0.86
C VAL A 43 1.99 -3.43 1.34
N ARG A 44 2.95 -4.35 1.30
CA ARG A 44 4.33 -4.03 1.69
C ARG A 44 4.98 -3.00 0.78
N ALA A 45 4.74 -3.05 -0.52
CA ALA A 45 5.24 -2.05 -1.47
C ALA A 45 4.62 -0.67 -1.21
N LEU A 46 3.33 -0.61 -0.89
CA LEU A 46 2.65 0.64 -0.51
C LEU A 46 3.20 1.22 0.80
N ILE A 47 3.46 0.38 1.82
CA ILE A 47 4.08 0.84 3.07
C ILE A 47 5.51 1.33 2.83
N LYS A 48 6.30 0.66 1.99
CA LYS A 48 7.65 1.15 1.63
C LYS A 48 7.59 2.50 0.93
N LEU A 49 6.67 2.67 -0.04
CA LEU A 49 6.45 3.96 -0.68
C LEU A 49 6.07 5.03 0.36
N LEU A 50 5.18 4.70 1.29
CA LEU A 50 4.79 5.62 2.37
C LEU A 50 5.98 6.03 3.26
N MET A 51 6.93 5.13 3.51
CA MET A 51 8.15 5.44 4.27
C MET A 51 9.08 6.41 3.52
N ASP A 52 9.02 6.40 2.19
CA ASP A 52 9.84 7.27 1.33
C ASP A 52 9.16 8.63 1.05
N LEU A 53 7.84 8.72 1.20
CA LEU A 53 7.08 9.96 1.00
C LEU A 53 7.28 10.96 2.15
N ASP A 54 7.53 12.22 1.81
CA ASP A 54 7.50 13.34 2.75
C ASP A 54 6.04 13.81 2.98
N VAL A 55 5.39 13.14 3.92
CA VAL A 55 4.00 13.37 4.32
C VAL A 55 3.96 14.22 5.58
N ASP A 56 3.34 15.40 5.49
CA ASP A 56 3.03 16.21 6.66
C ASP A 56 1.87 15.56 7.45
N LEU A 57 2.19 15.04 8.63
CA LEU A 57 1.25 14.40 9.55
C LEU A 57 0.65 15.37 10.58
N SER A 58 0.99 16.66 10.51
CA SER A 58 0.55 17.63 11.51
C SER A 58 -0.98 17.79 11.53
N GLY A 59 -1.56 17.56 12.69
CA GLY A 59 -2.97 17.84 12.96
C GLY A 59 -4.00 16.95 12.24
N ILE A 60 -3.60 15.80 11.69
CA ILE A 60 -4.53 14.84 11.06
C ILE A 60 -5.52 14.26 12.10
N LYS A 61 -6.80 14.25 11.75
CA LYS A 61 -7.91 13.77 12.61
C LYS A 61 -8.78 12.69 11.96
N SER A 62 -8.65 12.46 10.66
CA SER A 62 -9.46 11.46 9.95
C SER A 62 -8.67 10.71 8.88
N GLU A 63 -9.24 9.60 8.42
CA GLU A 63 -8.68 8.80 7.33
C GLU A 63 -8.65 9.60 6.02
N GLU A 64 -9.69 10.39 5.75
CA GLU A 64 -9.78 11.24 4.55
C GLU A 64 -8.74 12.35 4.54
N GLU A 65 -8.43 12.94 5.71
CA GLU A 65 -7.37 13.93 5.84
C GLU A 65 -5.99 13.31 5.57
N LEU A 66 -5.74 12.11 6.10
CA LEU A 66 -4.52 11.36 5.81
C LEU A 66 -4.41 11.06 4.31
N GLU A 67 -5.47 10.53 3.70
CA GLU A 67 -5.49 10.24 2.26
C GLU A 67 -5.17 11.49 1.43
N SER A 68 -5.71 12.65 1.80
CA SER A 68 -5.42 13.93 1.16
C SER A 68 -3.94 14.30 1.24
N ARG A 69 -3.32 14.17 2.43
CA ARG A 69 -1.88 14.41 2.62
C ARG A 69 -1.01 13.45 1.82
N LEU A 70 -1.40 12.18 1.74
CA LEU A 70 -0.70 11.17 0.93
C LEU A 70 -0.76 11.51 -0.56
N LYS A 71 -1.91 11.93 -1.08
CA LYS A 71 -2.04 12.38 -2.47
C LYS A 71 -1.16 13.58 -2.77
N ASP A 72 -1.11 14.55 -1.88
CA ASP A 72 -0.26 15.73 -2.03
C ASP A 72 1.23 15.39 -1.98
N ALA A 73 1.65 14.49 -1.09
CA ALA A 73 3.01 13.97 -1.05
C ALA A 73 3.38 13.21 -2.34
N ALA A 74 2.48 12.34 -2.82
CA ALA A 74 2.69 11.58 -4.05
C ALA A 74 2.84 12.47 -5.28
N ARG A 75 2.15 13.62 -5.35
CA ARG A 75 2.33 14.61 -6.44
C ARG A 75 3.71 15.26 -6.44
N ARG A 76 4.37 15.35 -5.28
CA ARG A 76 5.72 15.92 -5.13
C ARG A 76 6.82 14.87 -5.29
N TYR A 77 6.47 13.59 -5.19
CA TYR A 77 7.37 12.45 -5.33
C TYR A 77 7.86 12.33 -6.78
N LYS A 78 9.18 12.33 -6.99
CA LYS A 78 9.85 12.26 -8.30
C LYS A 78 10.57 10.94 -8.49
#